data_AF-A0A653HR87-F1
#
_entry.id   AF-A0A653HR87-F1
#
_cell.length_a   1.000
_cell.length_b   1.000
_cell.length_c   1.000
_cell.angle_alpha   90.00
_cell.angle_beta   90.00
_cell.angle_gamma   90.00
#
_symmetry.space_group_name_H-M   'P 1'
#
loop_
_entity.id
_entity.type
_entity.pdbx_description
1 polymer ?
#
loop_
_entity_poly.entity_id
_entity_poly.type
_entity_poly.pdbx_seq_one_letter_code
_entity_poly.pdbx_strand_id
1 'polypeptide(L)'
;DLKKALNYCQLKRKNKLIFIRLPKLNAFNDYYMNKYLNIDIEKEELELNDINYIKNSFLTKARIIQMSKQNNEKRENAVQYGTNDYVKKKKKKKICIFNMGSMLYNVVNAIKNIEKDPYFSNLFEFSIIDMMFLNPMDTEIINYIIYENKHNCLITYEDNTIGGFSTHFNNYLIKNNYISKYNLHVHNIFLPNYPIEHASYYEQQQQLEVDESGLALRLKKYLNDSFIF
;
A
#
# COMPACT_ATOMS: atom_id res chain seq x y z
N ASP A 1 37.76 12.30 -1.83
CA ASP A 1 38.95 11.80 -1.12
C ASP A 1 38.52 10.77 -0.07
N LEU A 2 38.70 9.48 -0.39
CA LEU A 2 38.14 8.36 0.37
C LEU A 2 38.67 8.33 1.83
N LYS A 3 39.87 8.87 2.06
CA LYS A 3 40.48 8.99 3.40
C LYS A 3 39.74 10.00 4.30
N LYS A 4 39.18 11.09 3.75
CA LYS A 4 38.35 12.03 4.51
C LYS A 4 36.98 11.43 4.86
N ALA A 5 36.41 10.61 3.98
CA ALA A 5 35.13 9.94 4.23
C ALA A 5 35.25 8.85 5.32
N LEU A 6 36.35 8.08 5.34
CA LEU A 6 36.58 7.04 6.35
C LEU A 6 36.83 7.60 7.76
N ASN A 7 37.36 8.82 7.89
CA ASN A 7 37.55 9.48 9.19
C ASN A 7 36.24 9.87 9.89
N TYR A 8 35.13 10.06 9.16
CA TYR A 8 33.81 10.27 9.75
C TYR A 8 33.11 8.96 10.16
N CYS A 9 33.62 7.81 9.74
CA CYS A 9 33.06 6.50 10.09
C CYS A 9 33.56 5.94 11.44
N GLN A 10 34.53 6.58 12.10
CA GLN A 10 34.98 6.21 13.43
C GLN A 10 34.38 7.11 14.51
N LEU A 11 33.09 6.91 14.80
CA LEU A 11 32.54 7.25 16.10
C LEU A 11 32.35 5.96 16.89
N LYS A 12 32.96 5.88 18.07
CA LYS A 12 32.77 4.78 19.04
C LYS A 12 31.29 4.71 19.43
N ARG A 13 30.55 3.77 18.84
CA ARG A 13 29.12 3.57 19.04
C ARG A 13 28.86 2.74 20.32
N LYS A 14 28.44 3.41 21.40
CA LYS A 14 27.45 2.85 22.34
C LYS A 14 26.12 3.51 21.99
N ASN A 15 25.14 2.69 21.63
CA ASN A 15 23.80 3.02 21.13
C ASN A 15 23.76 3.22 19.61
N LYS A 16 23.07 2.27 18.98
CA LYS A 16 22.99 2.04 17.53
C LYS A 16 22.21 3.16 16.83
N LEU A 17 22.66 3.53 15.64
CA LEU A 17 21.87 4.28 14.66
C LEU A 17 21.03 3.30 13.84
N ILE A 18 19.75 3.60 13.67
CA ILE A 18 18.80 2.87 12.83
C ILE A 18 18.95 3.39 11.40
N PHE A 19 19.14 2.48 10.44
CA PHE A 19 19.11 2.81 9.02
C PHE A 19 17.67 2.68 8.52
N ILE A 20 17.05 3.81 8.14
CA ILE A 20 15.83 3.80 7.34
C ILE A 20 16.27 3.74 5.89
N ARG A 21 15.89 2.68 5.17
CA ARG A 21 16.08 2.59 3.73
C ARG A 21 14.99 3.44 3.08
N LEU A 22 15.23 4.73 2.95
CA LEU A 22 14.39 5.57 2.09
C LEU A 22 14.66 5.16 0.63
N PRO A 23 13.61 4.85 -0.17
CA PRO A 23 13.78 4.85 -1.62
C PRO A 23 14.37 6.22 -2.01
N LYS A 24 15.21 6.28 -3.06
CA LYS A 24 15.95 7.50 -3.45
C LYS A 24 15.07 8.75 -3.30
N LEU A 25 15.31 9.52 -2.22
CA LEU A 25 14.56 10.73 -1.84
C LEU A 25 14.51 11.78 -2.95
N ASN A 26 15.45 11.74 -3.89
CA ASN A 26 15.54 12.70 -5.00
C ASN A 26 14.45 12.51 -6.08
N ALA A 27 13.49 11.59 -5.91
CA ALA A 27 12.45 11.33 -6.90
C ALA A 27 11.13 12.08 -6.64
N PHE A 28 10.84 12.52 -5.41
CA PHE A 28 9.55 13.10 -5.04
C PHE A 28 9.74 14.49 -4.43
N ASN A 29 9.01 15.48 -4.96
CA ASN A 29 8.96 16.82 -4.39
C ASN A 29 7.94 16.90 -3.25
N ASP A 30 8.03 17.93 -2.41
CA ASP A 30 7.15 18.12 -1.26
C ASP A 30 5.66 18.12 -1.66
N TYR A 31 5.36 18.69 -2.83
CA TYR A 31 4.03 18.66 -3.42
C TYR A 31 3.52 17.22 -3.63
N TYR A 32 4.36 16.33 -4.18
CA TYR A 32 4.00 14.94 -4.40
C TYR A 32 3.83 14.19 -3.07
N MET A 33 4.75 14.40 -2.13
CA MET A 33 4.73 13.76 -0.82
C MET A 33 3.46 14.12 -0.05
N ASN A 34 3.12 15.41 -0.01
CA ASN A 34 1.92 15.90 0.67
C ASN A 34 0.65 15.43 -0.06
N LYS A 35 0.55 15.67 -1.37
CA LYS A 35 -0.66 15.39 -2.15
C LYS A 35 -0.99 13.90 -2.25
N TYR A 36 0.01 13.04 -2.33
CA TYR A 36 -0.20 11.64 -2.69
C TYR A 36 0.24 10.62 -1.65
N LEU A 37 1.21 10.93 -0.81
CA LEU A 37 1.63 10.05 0.27
C LEU A 37 1.08 10.47 1.63
N ASN A 38 0.38 11.61 1.68
CA ASN A 38 -0.12 12.23 2.90
C ASN A 38 1.02 12.49 3.91
N ILE A 39 2.21 12.79 3.38
CA ILE A 39 3.43 13.09 4.14
C ILE A 39 3.69 14.58 4.06
N ASP A 40 3.59 15.24 5.21
CA ASP A 40 3.98 16.63 5.38
C ASP A 40 5.38 16.67 6.00
N ILE A 41 6.38 16.95 5.17
CA ILE A 41 7.80 16.88 5.56
C ILE A 41 8.12 17.86 6.68
N GLU A 42 7.59 19.09 6.61
CA GLU A 42 7.84 20.10 7.64
C GLU A 42 7.22 19.69 8.98
N LYS A 43 5.99 19.15 8.93
CA LYS A 43 5.31 18.64 10.12
C LYS A 43 6.02 17.41 10.71
N GLU A 44 6.45 16.46 9.88
CA GLU A 44 7.19 15.29 10.34
C GLU A 44 8.53 15.68 10.99
N GLU A 45 9.26 16.64 10.41
CA GLU A 45 10.50 17.18 11.01
C GLU A 45 10.28 17.86 12.36
N LEU A 46 9.18 18.59 12.52
CA LEU A 46 8.80 19.23 13.79
C LEU A 46 8.43 18.18 14.85
N GLU A 47 7.67 17.16 14.47
CA GLU A 47 7.19 16.09 15.35
C GLU A 47 8.30 15.09 15.77
N LEU A 48 9.38 15.00 14.98
CA LEU A 48 10.59 14.22 15.32
C LEU A 48 11.35 14.76 16.54
N ASN A 49 11.04 15.97 17.02
CA ASN A 49 11.64 16.51 18.23
C ASN A 49 10.95 16.04 19.53
N ASP A 50 9.76 15.41 19.44
CA ASP A 50 9.02 14.89 20.60
C ASP A 50 9.29 13.39 20.81
N ILE A 51 10.03 13.08 21.88
CA ILE A 51 10.43 11.71 22.25
C ILE A 51 9.21 10.78 22.50
N ASN A 52 8.10 11.31 23.00
CA ASN A 52 6.89 10.53 23.25
C ASN A 52 6.12 10.23 21.95
N TYR A 53 6.10 11.18 21.03
CA TYR A 53 5.57 10.98 19.68
C TYR A 53 6.37 9.93 18.91
N ILE A 54 7.71 10.01 18.95
CA ILE A 54 8.58 9.04 18.28
C ILE A 54 8.31 7.60 18.74
N LYS A 55 8.14 7.40 20.06
CA LYS A 55 7.89 6.08 20.65
C LYS A 55 6.52 5.49 20.27
N ASN A 56 5.49 6.32 20.17
CA ASN A 56 4.11 5.86 19.97
C ASN A 56 3.63 5.93 18.50
N SER A 57 4.23 6.80 17.67
CA SER A 57 3.83 7.05 16.29
C SER A 57 4.76 6.40 15.28
N PHE A 58 6.08 6.51 15.48
CA PHE A 58 7.06 6.25 14.42
C PHE A 58 7.57 4.82 14.34
N LEU A 59 7.63 4.09 15.46
CA LEU A 59 8.45 2.87 15.52
C LEU A 59 7.79 1.61 14.96
N THR A 60 6.49 1.60 14.66
CA THR A 60 5.79 0.35 14.26
C THR A 60 4.54 0.54 13.40
N LYS A 61 4.10 1.77 13.11
CA LYS A 61 2.82 2.00 12.42
C LYS A 61 2.96 2.04 10.91
N ALA A 62 1.96 1.50 10.23
CA ALA A 62 1.82 1.63 8.78
C ALA A 62 1.38 3.05 8.40
N ARG A 63 1.69 3.46 7.16
CA ARG A 63 1.23 4.74 6.62
C ARG A 63 0.00 4.55 5.75
N ILE A 64 -1.00 5.41 5.95
CA ILE A 64 -2.19 5.46 5.10
C ILE A 64 -1.91 6.43 3.96
N ILE A 65 -1.76 5.90 2.76
CA ILE A 65 -1.46 6.67 1.54
C ILE A 65 -2.77 7.12 0.88
N GLN A 66 -3.73 6.20 0.79
CA GLN A 66 -5.06 6.45 0.27
C GLN A 66 -6.06 5.58 1.03
N MET A 67 -7.25 6.10 1.32
CA MET A 67 -8.31 5.35 1.99
C MET A 67 -9.63 5.46 1.22
N SER A 68 -10.27 4.32 0.97
CA SER A 68 -11.62 4.30 0.43
C SER A 68 -12.63 4.91 1.41
N LYS A 69 -13.71 5.49 0.86
CA LYS A 69 -14.70 6.20 1.67
C LYS A 69 -15.35 5.26 2.67
N GLN A 70 -15.49 5.68 3.93
CA GLN A 70 -16.25 4.89 4.89
C GLN A 70 -17.71 4.73 4.41
N ASN A 71 -18.27 3.55 4.66
CA ASN A 71 -19.69 3.33 4.41
C ASN A 71 -20.47 4.13 5.47
N ASN A 72 -20.71 5.41 5.22
CA ASN A 72 -21.74 6.13 5.94
C ASN A 72 -23.08 5.52 5.48
N GLU A 73 -23.56 4.51 6.20
CA GLU A 73 -24.79 3.75 5.93
C GLU A 73 -26.06 4.65 5.89
N LYS A 74 -25.94 5.97 6.03
CA LYS A 74 -27.06 6.92 6.11
C LYS A 74 -27.33 7.85 4.92
N ARG A 75 -26.56 7.91 3.81
CA ARG A 75 -26.80 9.03 2.84
C ARG A 75 -26.68 8.82 1.32
N GLU A 76 -26.62 7.62 0.75
CA GLU A 76 -26.58 7.49 -0.73
C GLU A 76 -27.66 6.57 -1.35
N ASN A 77 -28.73 6.27 -0.63
CA ASN A 77 -29.88 5.56 -1.22
C ASN A 77 -30.98 6.56 -1.59
N ALA A 78 -30.85 7.12 -2.80
CA ALA A 78 -31.86 7.76 -3.67
C ALA A 78 -31.37 9.11 -4.19
N VAL A 79 -30.90 9.13 -5.44
CA VAL A 79 -30.91 10.36 -6.22
C VAL A 79 -32.26 10.39 -6.92
N GLN A 80 -33.11 11.35 -6.54
CA GLN A 80 -34.44 11.51 -7.11
C GLN A 80 -34.31 12.23 -8.46
N TYR A 81 -34.22 11.47 -9.55
CA TYR A 81 -34.57 11.97 -10.88
C TYR A 81 -36.03 11.58 -11.15
N GLY A 82 -36.76 12.48 -11.81
CA GLY A 82 -38.22 12.44 -11.94
C GLY A 82 -38.82 11.08 -12.30
N THR A 83 -40.03 10.85 -11.77
CA THR A 83 -40.97 9.77 -12.11
C THR A 83 -40.36 8.42 -12.49
N ASN A 84 -40.24 7.58 -11.46
CA ASN A 84 -40.37 6.11 -11.47
C ASN A 84 -39.20 5.18 -11.82
N ASP A 85 -37.95 5.63 -11.99
CA ASP A 85 -36.80 4.71 -12.09
C ASP A 85 -35.80 4.88 -10.94
N TYR A 86 -36.00 4.10 -9.88
CA TYR A 86 -35.01 3.95 -8.80
C TYR A 86 -33.83 3.09 -9.29
N VAL A 87 -32.82 3.70 -9.90
CA VAL A 87 -31.55 2.99 -10.20
C VAL A 87 -30.76 2.82 -8.90
N LYS A 88 -30.87 1.65 -8.29
CA LYS A 88 -30.08 1.26 -7.12
C LYS A 88 -28.60 1.21 -7.54
N LYS A 89 -27.80 2.23 -7.18
CA LYS A 89 -26.36 2.23 -7.43
C LYS A 89 -25.77 0.97 -6.80
N LYS A 90 -25.16 0.11 -7.61
CA LYS A 90 -24.41 -1.04 -7.10
C LYS A 90 -23.29 -0.52 -6.21
N LYS A 91 -23.20 -1.07 -4.99
CA LYS A 91 -22.13 -0.73 -4.06
C LYS A 91 -20.79 -1.17 -4.63
N LYS A 92 -19.83 -0.25 -4.69
CA LYS A 92 -18.46 -0.53 -5.14
C LYS A 92 -17.79 -1.54 -4.22
N LYS A 93 -16.97 -2.42 -4.80
CA LYS A 93 -16.12 -3.36 -4.07
C LYS A 93 -14.88 -2.61 -3.58
N LYS A 94 -14.56 -2.77 -2.31
CA LYS A 94 -13.41 -2.10 -1.68
C LYS A 94 -12.18 -3.00 -1.73
N ILE A 95 -11.09 -2.47 -2.26
CA ILE A 95 -9.82 -3.19 -2.46
C ILE A 95 -8.73 -2.45 -1.68
N CYS A 96 -8.04 -3.14 -0.78
CA CYS A 96 -6.91 -2.56 -0.04
C CYS A 96 -5.61 -3.17 -0.57
N ILE A 97 -4.65 -2.31 -0.96
CA ILE A 97 -3.31 -2.72 -1.33
C ILE A 97 -2.38 -2.39 -0.16
N PHE A 98 -1.73 -3.42 0.38
CA PHE A 98 -0.69 -3.32 1.38
C PHE A 98 0.66 -3.42 0.67
N ASN A 99 1.32 -2.28 0.46
CA ASN A 99 2.68 -2.22 -0.05
C ASN A 99 3.67 -2.48 1.10
N MET A 100 4.72 -3.25 0.83
CA MET A 100 5.91 -3.32 1.68
C MET A 100 7.14 -3.21 0.78
N GLY A 101 7.99 -2.21 1.02
CA GLY A 101 9.25 -2.04 0.30
C GLY A 101 9.28 -0.82 -0.61
N SER A 102 10.19 -0.83 -1.59
CA SER A 102 10.60 0.39 -2.30
C SER A 102 9.69 0.82 -3.45
N MET A 103 8.69 0.00 -3.78
CA MET A 103 7.86 0.16 -4.98
C MET A 103 6.53 0.89 -4.75
N LEU A 104 6.40 1.60 -3.63
CA LEU A 104 5.19 2.34 -3.30
C LEU A 104 4.74 3.28 -4.43
N TYR A 105 5.71 3.92 -5.10
CA TYR A 105 5.44 4.78 -6.26
C TYR A 105 4.68 4.06 -7.38
N ASN A 106 5.14 2.86 -7.74
CA ASN A 106 4.52 2.05 -8.79
C ASN A 106 3.10 1.66 -8.41
N VAL A 107 2.88 1.28 -7.14
CA VAL A 107 1.55 0.95 -6.60
C VAL A 107 0.62 2.16 -6.72
N VAL A 108 1.04 3.33 -6.22
CA VAL A 108 0.22 4.56 -6.25
C VAL A 108 -0.14 4.95 -7.69
N ASN A 109 0.82 4.92 -8.61
CA ASN A 109 0.57 5.28 -10.00
C ASN A 109 -0.28 4.25 -10.74
N ALA A 110 -0.09 2.95 -10.47
CA ALA A 110 -0.92 1.90 -11.03
C ALA A 110 -2.38 2.08 -10.62
N ILE A 111 -2.65 2.32 -9.32
CA ILE A 111 -4.01 2.56 -8.82
C ILE A 111 -4.62 3.82 -9.44
N LYS A 112 -3.87 4.93 -9.51
CA LYS A 112 -4.34 6.14 -10.21
C LYS A 112 -4.70 5.87 -11.67
N ASN A 113 -3.92 5.04 -12.36
CA ASN A 113 -4.21 4.67 -13.75
C ASN A 113 -5.46 3.79 -13.87
N ILE A 114 -5.73 2.94 -12.89
CA ILE A 114 -6.98 2.16 -12.82
C ILE A 114 -8.17 3.06 -12.52
N GLU A 115 -8.04 4.01 -11.60
CA GLU A 115 -9.12 4.92 -11.20
C GLU A 115 -9.52 5.92 -12.29
N LYS A 116 -8.62 6.23 -13.23
CA LYS A 116 -8.96 7.02 -14.43
C LYS A 116 -9.94 6.31 -15.36
N ASP A 117 -10.02 4.98 -15.29
CA ASP A 117 -10.91 4.17 -16.10
C ASP A 117 -12.33 4.18 -15.50
N PRO A 118 -13.34 4.73 -16.20
CA PRO A 118 -14.72 4.78 -15.69
C PRO A 118 -15.30 3.41 -15.37
N TYR A 119 -14.85 2.36 -16.07
CA TYR A 119 -15.31 1.01 -15.82
C TYR A 119 -14.87 0.53 -14.43
N PHE A 120 -13.58 0.63 -14.12
CA PHE A 120 -13.04 0.21 -12.82
C PHE A 120 -13.45 1.15 -11.70
N SER A 121 -13.41 2.46 -11.91
CA SER A 121 -13.78 3.43 -10.87
C SER A 121 -15.26 3.38 -10.48
N ASN A 122 -16.14 2.88 -11.34
CA ASN A 122 -17.55 2.64 -11.00
C ASN A 122 -17.78 1.33 -10.23
N LEU A 123 -16.84 0.39 -10.30
CA LEU A 123 -16.97 -0.93 -9.67
C LEU A 123 -16.14 -1.07 -8.39
N PHE A 124 -15.03 -0.35 -8.29
CA PHE A 124 -14.04 -0.51 -7.23
C PHE A 124 -13.70 0.82 -6.54
N GLU A 125 -13.35 0.73 -5.25
CA GLU A 125 -12.69 1.79 -4.50
C GLU A 125 -11.41 1.24 -3.89
N PHE A 126 -10.33 2.03 -3.93
CA PHE A 126 -9.01 1.59 -3.51
C PHE A 126 -8.54 2.29 -2.25
N SER A 127 -7.93 1.51 -1.36
CA SER A 127 -7.08 2.00 -0.27
C SER A 127 -5.66 1.51 -0.50
N ILE A 128 -4.68 2.32 -0.13
CA ILE A 128 -3.25 2.00 -0.22
C ILE A 128 -2.65 2.23 1.16
N ILE A 129 -2.07 1.17 1.72
CA ILE A 129 -1.40 1.17 3.01
C ILE A 129 0.05 0.78 2.77
N ASP A 130 0.98 1.59 3.27
CA ASP A 130 2.40 1.29 3.23
C ASP A 130 2.82 0.67 4.57
N MET A 131 2.99 -0.65 4.55
CA MET A 131 3.49 -1.45 5.64
C MET A 131 5.02 -1.27 5.68
N MET A 132 5.50 -0.35 6.51
CA MET A 132 6.94 -0.06 6.60
C MET A 132 7.71 -1.10 7.41
N PHE A 133 7.02 -1.80 8.33
CA PHE A 133 7.60 -2.73 9.28
C PHE A 133 6.93 -4.10 9.18
N LEU A 134 7.76 -5.13 9.03
CA LEU A 134 7.31 -6.52 9.06
C LEU A 134 7.22 -7.03 10.50
N ASN A 135 8.13 -6.60 11.37
CA ASN A 135 8.23 -7.07 12.75
C ASN A 135 8.52 -5.91 13.73
N PRO A 136 7.56 -5.56 14.60
CA PRO A 136 6.17 -6.05 14.58
C PRO A 136 5.41 -5.50 13.35
N MET A 137 4.57 -6.35 12.76
CA MET A 137 3.62 -5.93 11.71
C MET A 137 2.49 -5.14 12.36
N ASP A 138 2.09 -4.01 11.77
CA ASP A 138 0.95 -3.23 12.24
C ASP A 138 -0.37 -4.00 12.00
N THR A 139 -0.79 -4.78 13.00
CA THR A 139 -2.03 -5.56 12.92
C THR A 139 -3.27 -4.71 13.16
N GLU A 140 -3.13 -3.53 13.77
CA GLU A 140 -4.25 -2.64 14.07
C GLU A 140 -4.84 -2.07 12.78
N ILE A 141 -3.98 -1.61 11.85
CA ILE A 141 -4.47 -1.13 10.55
C ILE A 141 -5.12 -2.25 9.73
N ILE A 142 -4.60 -3.48 9.80
CA ILE A 142 -5.19 -4.63 9.11
C ILE A 142 -6.59 -4.91 9.65
N ASN A 143 -6.75 -4.91 10.97
CA ASN A 143 -8.04 -5.08 11.64
C ASN A 143 -9.02 -3.97 11.25
N TYR A 144 -8.58 -2.72 11.24
CA TYR A 144 -9.39 -1.58 10.81
C TYR A 144 -9.91 -1.73 9.37
N ILE A 145 -9.02 -2.10 8.45
CA ILE A 145 -9.35 -2.30 7.02
C ILE A 145 -10.43 -3.38 6.84
N ILE A 146 -10.34 -4.47 7.62
CA ILE A 146 -11.24 -5.63 7.54
C ILE A 146 -12.57 -5.35 8.26
N TYR A 147 -12.52 -4.89 9.50
CA TYR A 147 -13.71 -4.78 10.36
C TYR A 147 -14.49 -3.49 10.15
N GLU A 148 -13.79 -2.36 10.19
CA GLU A 148 -14.43 -1.04 10.19
C GLU A 148 -14.69 -0.57 8.77
N ASN A 149 -13.66 -0.65 7.92
CA ASN A 149 -13.79 -0.18 6.54
C ASN A 149 -14.44 -1.21 5.60
N LYS A 150 -14.50 -2.50 6.03
CA LYS A 150 -15.18 -3.62 5.37
C LYS A 150 -14.69 -3.84 3.93
N HIS A 151 -13.38 -3.96 3.75
CA HIS A 151 -12.81 -4.28 2.44
C HIS A 151 -13.23 -5.67 1.95
N ASN A 152 -13.36 -5.83 0.63
CA ASN A 152 -13.72 -7.09 -0.02
C ASN A 152 -12.49 -7.89 -0.48
N CYS A 153 -11.42 -7.19 -0.83
CA CYS A 153 -10.18 -7.80 -1.27
C CYS A 153 -9.00 -7.13 -0.58
N LEU A 154 -8.04 -7.94 -0.14
CA LEU A 154 -6.75 -7.51 0.38
C LEU A 154 -5.68 -7.98 -0.60
N ILE A 155 -4.84 -7.05 -1.05
CA ILE A 155 -3.75 -7.34 -1.98
C ILE A 155 -2.44 -6.97 -1.28
N THR A 156 -1.51 -7.91 -1.15
CA THR A 156 -0.14 -7.57 -0.72
C THR A 156 0.72 -7.29 -1.94
N TYR A 157 1.57 -6.29 -1.87
CA TYR A 157 2.61 -6.03 -2.85
C TYR A 157 3.97 -5.96 -2.12
N GLU A 158 4.94 -6.77 -2.55
CA GLU A 158 6.31 -6.69 -2.05
C GLU A 158 7.34 -6.83 -3.19
N ASP A 159 8.47 -6.16 -3.04
CA ASP A 159 9.62 -6.23 -3.94
C ASP A 159 10.63 -7.33 -3.57
N ASN A 160 10.15 -8.36 -2.88
CA ASN A 160 10.89 -9.57 -2.51
C ASN A 160 10.25 -10.82 -3.10
N THR A 161 10.93 -11.96 -3.03
CA THR A 161 10.38 -13.25 -3.39
C THR A 161 9.44 -13.79 -2.31
N ILE A 162 8.71 -14.87 -2.62
CA ILE A 162 7.86 -15.58 -1.66
C ILE A 162 8.60 -15.91 -0.35
N GLY A 163 7.88 -15.82 0.78
CA GLY A 163 8.42 -16.06 2.14
C GLY A 163 8.59 -14.79 2.98
N GLY A 164 8.39 -13.61 2.40
CA GLY A 164 8.47 -12.31 3.07
C GLY A 164 7.13 -11.83 3.65
N PHE A 165 6.82 -10.56 3.39
CA PHE A 165 5.67 -9.85 3.95
C PHE A 165 4.34 -10.58 3.73
N SER A 166 4.10 -11.05 2.50
CA SER A 166 2.87 -11.77 2.16
C SER A 166 2.66 -13.01 3.03
N THR A 167 3.72 -13.72 3.41
CA THR A 167 3.63 -14.93 4.24
C THR A 167 3.23 -14.60 5.67
N HIS A 168 3.85 -13.58 6.27
CA HIS A 168 3.47 -13.10 7.61
C HIS A 168 2.04 -12.56 7.63
N PHE A 169 1.66 -11.79 6.60
CA PHE A 169 0.31 -11.25 6.43
C PHE A 169 -0.73 -12.38 6.36
N ASN A 170 -0.51 -13.38 5.51
CA ASN A 170 -1.43 -14.52 5.35
C ASN A 170 -1.54 -15.35 6.63
N ASN A 171 -0.42 -15.60 7.32
CA ASN A 171 -0.44 -16.30 8.61
C ASN A 171 -1.27 -15.55 9.65
N TYR A 172 -1.19 -14.21 9.67
CA TYR A 172 -2.03 -13.39 10.53
C TYR A 172 -3.52 -13.52 10.16
N LEU A 173 -3.89 -13.48 8.88
CA LEU A 173 -5.27 -13.66 8.44
C LEU A 173 -5.83 -15.04 8.80
N ILE A 174 -5.04 -16.10 8.61
CA ILE A 174 -5.41 -17.49 8.91
C ILE A 174 -5.61 -17.68 10.41
N LYS A 175 -4.67 -17.20 11.24
CA LYS A 175 -4.75 -17.32 12.70
C LYS A 175 -6.04 -16.71 13.27
N ASN A 176 -6.55 -15.65 12.64
CA ASN A 176 -7.79 -14.99 13.07
C ASN A 176 -9.04 -15.42 12.27
N ASN A 177 -8.90 -16.41 11.36
CA ASN A 177 -9.96 -16.90 10.49
C ASN A 177 -10.67 -15.80 9.67
N TYR A 178 -9.94 -14.76 9.24
CA TYR A 178 -10.56 -13.61 8.57
C TYR A 178 -11.12 -13.92 7.19
N ILE A 179 -10.43 -14.77 6.43
CA ILE A 179 -10.81 -15.10 5.05
C ILE A 179 -12.23 -15.67 5.01
N SER A 180 -12.49 -16.73 5.80
CA SER A 180 -13.80 -17.35 5.87
C SER A 180 -14.83 -16.46 6.56
N LYS A 181 -14.47 -15.84 7.69
CA LYS A 181 -15.39 -15.03 8.50
C LYS A 181 -15.96 -13.81 7.76
N TYR A 182 -15.17 -13.19 6.87
CA TYR A 182 -15.56 -11.98 6.16
C TYR A 182 -15.71 -12.17 4.65
N ASN A 183 -15.61 -13.41 4.16
CA ASN A 183 -15.61 -13.73 2.72
C ASN A 183 -14.63 -12.85 1.94
N LEU A 184 -13.40 -12.75 2.47
CA LEU A 184 -12.35 -11.89 1.92
C LEU A 184 -11.60 -12.59 0.80
N HIS A 185 -11.39 -11.87 -0.30
CA HIS A 185 -10.41 -12.27 -1.31
C HIS A 185 -9.02 -11.80 -0.88
N VAL A 186 -8.01 -12.65 -1.07
CA VAL A 186 -6.61 -12.33 -0.77
C VAL A 186 -5.76 -12.62 -1.98
N HIS A 187 -4.96 -11.64 -2.41
CA HIS A 187 -4.05 -11.79 -3.54
C HIS A 187 -2.65 -11.29 -3.18
N ASN A 188 -1.63 -12.07 -3.48
CA ASN A 188 -0.26 -11.71 -3.15
C ASN A 188 0.53 -11.45 -4.43
N ILE A 189 1.13 -10.27 -4.53
CA ILE A 189 2.04 -9.87 -5.59
C ILE A 189 3.44 -9.78 -4.98
N PHE A 190 4.35 -10.61 -5.48
CA PHE A 190 5.75 -10.66 -5.08
C PHE A 190 6.61 -10.96 -6.31
N LEU A 191 7.92 -10.76 -6.21
CA LEU A 191 8.85 -11.08 -7.30
C LEU A 191 8.99 -12.60 -7.48
N PRO A 192 9.18 -13.08 -8.73
CA PRO A 192 9.32 -14.50 -8.97
C PRO A 192 10.52 -15.11 -8.26
N ASN A 193 10.40 -16.38 -7.87
CA ASN A 193 11.48 -17.13 -7.23
C ASN A 193 12.42 -17.78 -8.26
N TYR A 194 12.97 -16.97 -9.16
CA TYR A 194 14.03 -17.38 -10.09
C TYR A 194 15.01 -16.22 -10.33
N PRO A 195 16.24 -16.49 -10.78
CA PRO A 195 17.22 -15.45 -11.07
C PRO A 195 16.72 -14.47 -12.13
N ILE A 196 16.77 -13.17 -11.83
CA ILE A 196 16.43 -12.10 -12.78
C ILE A 196 17.69 -11.74 -13.57
N GLU A 197 17.59 -11.68 -14.90
CA GLU A 197 18.72 -11.33 -15.76
C GLU A 197 19.25 -9.92 -15.47
N HIS A 198 20.54 -9.73 -15.74
CA HIS A 198 21.17 -8.42 -15.58
C HIS A 198 20.62 -7.43 -16.61
N ALA A 199 19.94 -6.40 -16.12
CA ALA A 199 19.46 -5.27 -16.90
C ALA A 199 19.39 -4.04 -15.99
N SER A 200 19.01 -2.88 -16.53
CA SER A 200 18.69 -1.74 -15.67
C SER A 200 17.49 -2.06 -14.78
N TYR A 201 17.40 -1.37 -13.64
CA TYR A 201 16.28 -1.53 -12.70
C TYR A 201 14.92 -1.30 -13.37
N TYR A 202 14.84 -0.36 -14.30
CA TYR A 202 13.61 -0.06 -15.06
C TYR A 202 13.23 -1.18 -16.04
N GLU A 203 14.22 -1.75 -16.74
CA GLU A 203 13.99 -2.89 -17.64
C GLU A 203 13.56 -4.14 -16.87
N GLN A 204 14.19 -4.41 -15.72
CA GLN A 204 13.80 -5.53 -14.85
C GLN A 204 12.37 -5.40 -14.35
N GLN A 205 11.93 -4.19 -14.00
CA GLN A 205 10.55 -3.97 -13.57
C GLN A 205 9.53 -4.22 -14.68
N GLN A 206 9.82 -3.77 -15.90
CA GLN A 206 8.95 -4.03 -17.05
C GLN A 206 8.90 -5.51 -17.40
N GLN A 207 10.06 -6.19 -17.42
CA GLN A 207 10.14 -7.62 -17.68
C GLN A 207 9.30 -8.44 -16.70
N LEU A 208 9.23 -8.00 -15.44
CA LEU A 208 8.48 -8.66 -14.38
C LEU A 208 7.05 -8.13 -14.23
N GLU A 209 6.65 -7.16 -15.07
CA GLU A 209 5.35 -6.48 -15.01
C GLU A 209 5.07 -5.93 -13.60
N VAL A 210 6.07 -5.32 -12.97
CA VAL A 210 5.98 -4.69 -11.64
C VAL A 210 6.23 -3.18 -11.68
N ASP A 211 6.48 -2.62 -12.87
CA ASP A 211 6.39 -1.20 -13.14
C ASP A 211 4.92 -0.71 -13.04
N GLU A 212 4.70 0.60 -13.07
CA GLU A 212 3.36 1.17 -12.91
C GLU A 212 2.34 0.68 -13.96
N SER A 213 2.76 0.44 -15.20
CA SER A 213 1.88 0.02 -16.29
C SER A 213 1.60 -1.48 -16.23
N GLY A 214 2.64 -2.29 -16.05
CA GLY A 214 2.51 -3.75 -15.87
C GLY A 214 1.67 -4.09 -14.64
N LEU A 215 1.90 -3.41 -13.51
CA LEU A 215 1.12 -3.61 -12.29
C LEU A 215 -0.36 -3.24 -12.49
N ALA A 216 -0.65 -2.14 -13.18
CA ALA A 216 -2.03 -1.76 -13.48
C ALA A 216 -2.75 -2.84 -14.31
N LEU A 217 -2.10 -3.38 -15.35
CA LEU A 217 -2.65 -4.45 -16.17
C LEU A 217 -2.92 -5.72 -15.37
N ARG A 218 -1.95 -6.15 -14.54
CA ARG A 218 -2.10 -7.32 -13.66
C ARG A 218 -3.25 -7.18 -12.68
N LEU A 219 -3.38 -6.02 -12.04
CA LEU A 219 -4.47 -5.74 -11.11
C LEU A 219 -5.82 -5.71 -11.84
N LYS A 220 -5.92 -5.04 -13.00
CA LYS A 220 -7.15 -5.03 -13.81
C LYS A 220 -7.60 -6.45 -14.18
N LYS A 221 -6.67 -7.28 -14.65
CA LYS A 221 -6.93 -8.69 -14.98
C LYS A 221 -7.46 -9.45 -13.76
N TYR A 222 -6.74 -9.38 -12.64
CA TYR A 222 -7.16 -10.05 -11.40
C TYR A 222 -8.55 -9.61 -10.91
N LEU A 223 -8.83 -8.30 -10.94
CA LEU A 223 -10.12 -7.76 -10.48
C LEU A 223 -11.28 -8.21 -11.38
N ASN A 224 -11.06 -8.26 -12.70
CA ASN A 224 -12.05 -8.78 -13.63
C ASN A 224 -12.33 -10.26 -13.35
N ASP A 225 -11.28 -11.08 -13.27
CA ASP A 225 -11.37 -12.52 -13.06
C ASP A 225 -12.02 -12.88 -11.70
N SER A 226 -11.85 -12.03 -10.68
CA SER A 226 -12.30 -12.34 -9.30
C SER A 226 -13.69 -11.80 -8.95
N PHE A 227 -14.18 -10.76 -9.62
CA PHE A 227 -15.39 -10.03 -9.18
C PHE A 227 -16.43 -9.76 -10.25
N ILE A 228 -16.11 -9.96 -11.53
CA ILE A 228 -16.97 -9.56 -12.65
C ILE A 228 -17.48 -10.78 -13.42
N PHE A 229 -16.63 -11.79 -13.63
CA PHE A 229 -16.98 -13.03 -14.31
C PHE A 229 -17.60 -14.07 -13.38
#